data_AF-A0A2V6RKZ5-F1
#
_entry.id   AF-A0A2V6RKZ5-F1
#
_cell.length_a   1.000
_cell.length_b   1.000
_cell.length_c   1.000
_cell.angle_alpha   90.00
_cell.angle_beta   90.00
_cell.angle_gamma   90.00
#
_symmetry.space_group_name_H-M   'P 1'
#
loop_
_entity.id
_entity.type
_entity.pdbx_description
1 polymer ?
#
loop_
_entity_poly.entity_id
_entity_poly.type
_entity_poly.pdbx_seq_one_letter_code
_entity_poly.pdbx_strand_id
1 'polypeptide(L)'
;LLATGADVVGMNCGRGPDRAIVIIREMRKVTDAPLVAYPNAGLPITKGDTVTYELEPEAMARDYPALLDAGCNIVGACCGSNPEHIRLIAQVVRAARRRGAGAPPSEASL
;
A
#
# COMPACT_ATOMS: atom_id res chain seq x y z
N LEU A 1 -16.89 -8.88 0.07
CA LEU A 1 -15.54 -9.40 0.36
C LEU A 1 -15.46 -9.88 1.80
N LEU A 2 -15.54 -9.01 2.80
CA LEU A 2 -15.54 -9.43 4.22
C LEU A 2 -16.73 -10.35 4.54
N ALA A 3 -17.95 -9.94 4.18
CA ALA A 3 -19.16 -10.76 4.36
C ALA A 3 -19.16 -12.10 3.59
N THR A 4 -18.20 -12.30 2.69
CA THR A 4 -18.03 -13.54 1.92
C THR A 4 -16.82 -14.36 2.40
N GLY A 5 -16.25 -14.04 3.56
CA GLY A 5 -15.21 -14.83 4.23
C GLY A 5 -13.77 -14.37 3.99
N ALA A 6 -13.52 -13.17 3.47
CA ALA A 6 -12.15 -12.64 3.39
C ALA A 6 -11.71 -12.03 4.72
N ASP A 7 -10.55 -12.44 5.25
CA ASP A 7 -9.97 -11.86 6.48
C ASP A 7 -9.25 -10.53 6.24
N VAL A 8 -8.74 -10.33 5.02
CA VAL A 8 -7.99 -9.13 4.60
C VAL A 8 -8.54 -8.66 3.27
N VAL A 9 -8.77 -7.36 3.13
CA VAL A 9 -9.24 -6.74 1.89
C VAL A 9 -8.38 -5.55 1.53
N GLY A 10 -8.36 -5.14 0.27
CA GLY A 10 -7.46 -4.07 -0.14
C GLY A 10 -7.42 -3.82 -1.62
N MET A 11 -6.30 -3.26 -2.07
CA MET A 11 -6.06 -2.95 -3.47
C MET A 11 -4.67 -3.39 -3.94
N ASN A 12 -4.58 -3.73 -5.23
CA ASN A 12 -3.33 -4.04 -5.91
C ASN A 12 -3.36 -3.38 -7.31
N CYS A 13 -2.19 -3.05 -7.84
CA CYS A 13 -2.00 -2.46 -9.18
C CYS A 13 -2.59 -1.04 -9.33
N GLY A 14 -2.98 -0.65 -10.54
CA GLY A 14 -3.52 0.67 -10.87
C GLY A 14 -2.42 1.72 -11.14
N ARG A 15 -2.20 2.62 -10.19
CA ARG A 15 -1.24 3.73 -10.28
C ARG A 15 -0.19 3.61 -9.17
N GLY A 16 0.35 4.74 -8.70
CA GLY A 16 1.31 4.79 -7.61
C GLY A 16 0.67 4.84 -6.22
N PRO A 17 1.51 4.96 -5.19
CA PRO A 17 1.08 5.15 -3.82
C PRO A 17 0.14 6.35 -3.63
N ASP A 18 0.30 7.41 -4.43
CA ASP A 18 -0.56 8.60 -4.45
C ASP A 18 -2.06 8.26 -4.49
N ARG A 19 -2.45 7.29 -5.33
CA ARG A 19 -3.84 6.83 -5.43
C ARG A 19 -4.19 5.77 -4.39
N ALA A 20 -3.25 4.89 -4.05
CA ALA A 20 -3.46 3.89 -3.01
C ALA A 20 -3.82 4.53 -1.66
N ILE A 21 -3.19 5.65 -1.31
CA ILE A 21 -3.49 6.39 -0.07
C ILE A 21 -4.97 6.82 -0.03
N VAL A 22 -5.48 7.38 -1.13
CA VAL A 22 -6.89 7.81 -1.22
C VAL A 22 -7.81 6.62 -1.09
N ILE A 23 -7.55 5.53 -1.83
CA ILE A 23 -8.38 4.32 -1.80
C ILE A 23 -8.41 3.72 -0.39
N ILE A 24 -7.25 3.56 0.26
CA ILE A 24 -7.18 3.00 1.61
C ILE A 24 -7.92 3.88 2.62
N ARG A 25 -7.84 5.22 2.50
CA ARG A 25 -8.63 6.12 3.36
C ARG A 25 -10.13 5.90 3.19
N GLU A 26 -10.61 5.74 1.96
CA GLU A 26 -12.03 5.45 1.72
C GLU A 26 -12.43 4.07 2.25
N MET A 27 -11.59 3.04 2.07
CA MET A 27 -11.84 1.71 2.62
C MET A 27 -11.89 1.71 4.14
N ARG A 28 -10.98 2.45 4.79
CA ARG A 28 -10.92 2.54 6.26
C ARG A 28 -12.16 3.20 6.87
N LYS A 29 -12.90 4.03 6.14
CA LYS A 29 -14.18 4.62 6.62
C LYS A 29 -15.28 3.58 6.86
N VAL A 30 -15.18 2.39 6.26
CA VAL A 30 -16.27 1.40 6.25
C VAL A 30 -15.90 0.06 6.87
N THR A 31 -14.67 -0.10 7.36
CA THR A 31 -14.24 -1.34 8.04
C THR A 31 -13.02 -1.11 8.91
N ASP A 32 -12.94 -1.86 10.01
CA ASP A 32 -11.76 -1.99 10.88
C ASP A 32 -10.90 -3.22 10.54
N ALA A 33 -11.32 -4.04 9.57
CA ALA A 33 -10.57 -5.21 9.13
C ALA A 33 -9.16 -4.83 8.63
N PRO A 34 -8.19 -5.76 8.68
CA PRO A 34 -6.88 -5.52 8.11
C PRO A 34 -6.95 -5.13 6.62
N LEU A 35 -6.22 -4.08 6.26
CA LEU A 35 -6.13 -3.59 4.89
C LEU A 35 -4.77 -3.89 4.26
N VAL A 36 -4.78 -4.22 2.96
CA VAL A 36 -3.58 -4.46 2.15
C VAL A 36 -3.48 -3.52 0.95
N ALA A 37 -2.29 -3.02 0.63
CA ALA A 37 -2.07 -2.17 -0.54
C ALA A 37 -0.74 -2.48 -1.25
N TYR A 38 -0.85 -2.82 -2.54
CA TYR A 38 0.27 -3.10 -3.44
C TYR A 38 0.17 -2.25 -4.73
N PRO A 39 0.45 -0.93 -4.67
CA PRO A 39 0.41 -0.06 -5.86
C PRO A 39 1.51 -0.39 -6.87
N ASN A 40 1.35 0.07 -8.12
CA ASN A 40 2.40 0.05 -9.14
C ASN A 40 3.50 1.09 -8.83
N ALA A 41 4.64 0.97 -9.51
CA ALA A 41 5.69 1.98 -9.54
C ALA A 41 5.28 3.17 -10.45
N GLY A 42 4.15 3.80 -10.13
CA GLY A 42 3.59 4.92 -10.89
C GLY A 42 2.50 4.49 -11.89
N LEU A 43 2.15 5.40 -12.80
CA LEU A 43 1.18 5.12 -13.85
C LEU A 43 1.85 4.27 -14.95
N PRO A 44 1.21 3.21 -15.47
CA PRO A 44 1.71 2.50 -16.64
C PRO A 44 1.75 3.44 -17.85
N ILE A 45 2.89 3.44 -18.55
CA ILE A 45 3.10 4.19 -19.78
C ILE A 45 3.26 3.18 -20.92
N THR A 46 2.32 3.22 -21.87
CA THR A 46 2.34 2.32 -23.03
C THR A 46 2.96 3.02 -24.23
N LYS A 47 4.01 2.42 -24.81
CA LYS A 47 4.62 2.86 -26.06
C LYS A 47 4.78 1.65 -26.99
N GLY A 48 3.92 1.58 -28.00
CA GLY A 48 3.78 0.37 -28.82
C GLY A 48 3.35 -0.82 -27.95
N ASP A 49 4.05 -1.94 -28.07
CA ASP A 49 3.78 -3.17 -27.30
C ASP A 49 4.49 -3.22 -25.94
N THR A 50 5.15 -2.14 -25.54
CA THR A 50 5.89 -2.07 -24.26
C THR A 50 5.15 -1.20 -23.25
N VAL A 51 5.03 -1.71 -22.02
CA VAL A 51 4.53 -0.97 -20.86
C VAL A 51 5.67 -0.71 -19.89
N THR A 52 5.95 0.56 -19.58
CA THR A 52 6.96 1.00 -18.62
C THR A 52 6.34 1.72 -17.42
N TYR A 53 7.13 1.86 -16.37
CA TYR A 53 6.79 2.50 -15.09
C TYR A 53 7.98 3.34 -14.66
N GLU A 54 7.74 4.58 -14.20
CA GLU A 54 8.78 5.59 -14.00
C GLU A 54 8.98 6.03 -12.54
N LEU A 55 8.21 5.48 -11.60
CA LEU A 55 8.36 5.87 -10.19
C LEU A 55 9.53 5.11 -9.57
N GLU A 56 10.65 5.82 -9.36
CA GLU A 56 11.86 5.25 -8.77
C GLU A 56 11.67 4.78 -7.31
N PRO A 57 12.51 3.83 -6.82
CA PRO A 57 12.42 3.25 -5.48
C PRO A 57 12.29 4.28 -4.35
N GLU A 58 13.12 5.32 -4.33
CA GLU A 58 13.12 6.34 -3.29
C GLU A 58 11.84 7.18 -3.35
N ALA A 59 11.36 7.47 -4.55
CA ALA A 59 10.13 8.22 -4.75
C ALA A 59 8.92 7.43 -4.27
N MET A 60 8.84 6.15 -4.64
CA MET A 60 7.78 5.27 -4.19
C MET A 60 7.79 5.12 -2.66
N ALA A 61 8.94 4.86 -2.05
CA ALA A 61 9.04 4.65 -0.60
C ALA A 61 8.68 5.90 0.23
N ARG A 62 8.89 7.11 -0.31
CA ARG A 62 8.53 8.38 0.39
C ARG A 62 7.04 8.50 0.71
N ASP A 63 6.17 7.84 -0.05
CA ASP A 63 4.72 7.90 0.15
C ASP A 63 4.20 6.85 1.14
N TYR A 64 5.01 5.84 1.49
CA TYR A 64 4.57 4.75 2.36
C TYR A 64 4.23 5.17 3.79
N PRO A 65 4.86 6.19 4.43
CA PRO A 65 4.37 6.71 5.69
C PRO A 65 2.90 7.14 5.61
N ALA A 66 2.53 7.89 4.57
CA ALA A 66 1.15 8.35 4.38
C ALA A 66 0.18 7.19 4.08
N LEU A 67 0.65 6.14 3.41
CA LEU A 67 -0.15 4.93 3.16
C LEU A 67 -0.39 4.12 4.44
N LEU A 68 0.60 4.06 5.35
CA LEU A 68 0.44 3.46 6.67
C LEU A 68 -0.51 4.32 7.54
N ASP A 69 -0.34 5.64 7.53
CA ASP A 69 -1.20 6.58 8.27
C ASP A 69 -2.65 6.59 7.74
N ALA A 70 -2.86 6.22 6.47
CA ALA A 70 -4.19 6.00 5.91
C ALA A 70 -4.91 4.77 6.51
N GLY A 71 -4.21 3.93 7.27
CA GLY A 71 -4.76 2.74 7.93
C GLY A 71 -4.46 1.43 7.19
N CYS A 72 -3.47 1.39 6.30
CA CYS A 72 -3.01 0.16 5.67
C CYS A 72 -2.15 -0.66 6.64
N ASN A 73 -2.41 -1.97 6.75
CA ASN A 73 -1.67 -2.86 7.65
C ASN A 73 -0.57 -3.63 6.92
N ILE A 74 -0.84 -4.02 5.67
CA ILE A 74 0.05 -4.82 4.84
C ILE A 74 0.38 -4.02 3.59
N VAL A 75 1.67 -3.72 3.40
CA VAL A 75 2.13 -2.90 2.27
C VAL A 75 3.23 -3.61 1.51
N GLY A 76 3.27 -3.35 0.21
CA GLY A 76 4.19 -3.95 -0.76
C GLY A 76 4.01 -3.23 -2.08
N ALA A 77 4.42 -3.81 -3.20
CA ALA A 77 4.39 -3.14 -4.50
C ALA A 77 4.04 -4.13 -5.63
N CYS A 78 3.57 -3.62 -6.77
CA CYS A 78 3.09 -4.42 -7.90
C CYS A 78 3.91 -4.14 -9.18
N CYS A 79 3.27 -3.82 -10.31
CA CYS A 79 3.95 -3.69 -11.60
C CYS A 79 4.95 -2.53 -11.61
N GLY A 80 6.06 -2.72 -12.31
CA GLY A 80 7.15 -1.75 -12.38
C GLY A 80 8.07 -1.73 -11.15
N SER A 81 7.71 -2.43 -10.08
CA SER A 81 8.55 -2.51 -8.88
C SER A 81 9.60 -3.62 -8.99
N ASN A 82 10.67 -3.47 -8.24
CA ASN A 82 11.81 -4.40 -8.22
C ASN A 82 12.30 -4.61 -6.76
N PRO A 83 13.32 -5.45 -6.51
CA PRO A 83 13.81 -5.68 -5.15
C PRO A 83 14.26 -4.42 -4.39
N GLU A 84 14.76 -3.40 -5.08
CA GLU A 84 15.20 -2.15 -4.46
C GLU A 84 14.02 -1.33 -3.91
N HIS A 85 12.89 -1.31 -4.63
CA HIS A 85 11.63 -0.75 -4.12
C HIS A 85 11.24 -1.42 -2.80
N ILE A 86 11.22 -2.75 -2.78
CA ILE A 86 10.84 -3.53 -1.59
C ILE A 86 11.81 -3.29 -0.43
N ARG A 87 13.12 -3.17 -0.71
CA ARG A 87 14.14 -2.87 0.30
C ARG A 87 13.85 -1.55 1.02
N LEU A 88 13.58 -0.49 0.26
CA LEU A 88 13.28 0.84 0.80
C LEU A 88 11.93 0.91 1.51
N ILE A 89 10.88 0.31 0.93
CA ILE A 89 9.57 0.18 1.58
C ILE A 89 9.70 -0.52 2.94
N ALA A 90 10.44 -1.63 2.99
CA ALA A 90 10.65 -2.37 4.23
C ALA A 90 11.43 -1.54 5.28
N GLN A 91 12.34 -0.64 4.87
CA GLN A 91 12.99 0.28 5.79
C GLN A 91 11.99 1.26 6.41
N VAL A 92 11.07 1.81 5.62
CA VAL A 92 9.99 2.69 6.10
C VAL A 92 9.10 1.95 7.11
N VAL A 93 8.65 0.74 6.78
CA VAL A 93 7.79 -0.07 7.66
C VAL A 93 8.50 -0.39 8.99
N ARG A 94 9.78 -0.81 8.94
CA ARG A 94 10.57 -1.08 10.15
C ARG A 94 10.73 0.18 11.01
N ALA A 95 10.91 1.35 10.39
CA ALA A 95 10.99 2.61 11.11
C ALA A 95 9.65 3.00 11.76
N ALA A 96 8.52 2.77 11.07
CA ALA A 96 7.18 3.03 11.61
C ALA A 96 6.86 2.14 12.82
N ARG A 97 7.16 0.83 12.74
CA ARG A 97 6.96 -0.12 13.86
C ARG A 97 7.73 0.28 15.12
N ARG A 98 8.98 0.75 14.97
CA ARG A 98 9.77 1.25 16.12
C ARG A 98 9.16 2.47 16.80
N ARG A 99 8.32 3.23 16.09
CA ARG A 99 7.60 4.40 16.64
C ARG A 99 6.22 4.04 17.24
N GLY A 100 5.82 2.77 17.21
CA GLY A 100 4.50 2.34 17.69
C GLY A 100 3.35 2.59 16.71
N ALA A 101 3.63 2.98 15.47
CA ALA A 101 2.61 3.16 14.45
C ALA A 101 2.19 1.80 13.83
N GLY A 102 0.88 1.55 13.72
CA GLY A 102 0.31 0.38 13.03
C GLY A 102 -0.15 -0.77 13.92
N ALA A 103 -0.43 -0.54 15.21
CA ALA A 103 -1.18 -1.51 16.01
C ALA A 103 -2.58 -1.69 15.40
N PRO A 104 -3.08 -2.94 15.22
CA PRO A 104 -4.45 -3.14 14.80
C PRO A 104 -5.41 -2.51 15.82
N PRO A 105 -6.61 -2.06 15.39
CA PRO A 105 -7.65 -1.68 16.34
C PRO A 105 -7.89 -2.85 17.31
N SER A 106 -8.07 -2.54 18.60
CA SER A 106 -8.29 -3.55 19.63
C SER A 106 -9.49 -4.43 19.30
N GLU A 107 -9.43 -5.72 19.64
CA GLU A 107 -10.50 -6.72 19.44
C GLU A 107 -11.89 -6.32 20.00
N ALA A 108 -11.97 -5.26 20.79
CA ALA A 108 -13.21 -4.74 21.38
C ALA A 108 -14.22 -4.12 20.38
N SER A 109 -13.92 -4.11 19.07
CA SER A 109 -14.79 -3.52 18.04
C SER A 109 -15.43 -4.55 17.08
N LEU A 110 -15.30 -5.85 17.35
CA LEU A 110 -15.99 -6.92 16.62
C LEU A 110 -17.19 -7.47 17.41
#